data_AF-X1HT39-F1
#
_entry.id   AF-X1HT39-F1
#
_cell.length_a   1.000
_cell.length_b   1.000
_cell.length_c   1.000
_cell.angle_alpha   90.00
_cell.angle_beta   90.00
_cell.angle_gamma   90.00
#
_symmetry.space_group_name_H-M   'P 1'
#
loop_
_entity.id
_entity.type
_entity.pdbx_description
1 polymer ?
#
loop_
_entity_poly.entity_id
_entity_poly.type
_entity_poly.pdbx_seq_one_letter_code
_entity_poly.pdbx_strand_id
1 'polypeptide(L)'
;MPMINLPYGNNSFNSDDLKKHIQRMGRNYIIQGQTNCNRAEHPKSNSLDCWLRDNYAQNPDTKQAVNEVIDGLVNTGGFEEGKFRCPISGRRCKGIKTV
;
A
#
# COMPACT_ATOMS: atom_id res chain seq x y z
N MET A 1 -3.48 -17.78 -6.19
CA MET A 1 -2.92 -16.42 -5.99
C MET A 1 -3.64 -15.79 -4.83
N PRO A 2 -2.94 -15.25 -3.81
CA PRO A 2 -3.61 -14.69 -2.64
C PRO A 2 -4.21 -13.32 -2.97
N MET A 3 -5.53 -13.24 -2.97
CA MET A 3 -6.27 -12.00 -3.13
C MET A 3 -6.42 -11.32 -1.76
N ILE A 4 -6.17 -10.01 -1.72
CA ILE A 4 -6.34 -9.19 -0.52
C ILE A 4 -7.59 -8.33 -0.69
N ASN A 5 -8.52 -8.47 0.26
CA ASN A 5 -9.75 -7.68 0.27
C ASN A 5 -9.48 -6.27 0.83
N LEU A 6 -10.06 -5.27 0.19
CA LEU A 6 -10.07 -3.89 0.64
C LEU A 6 -11.34 -3.63 1.45
N PRO A 7 -11.24 -3.48 2.78
CA PRO A 7 -12.41 -3.39 3.66
C PRO A 7 -13.26 -2.13 3.39
N TYR A 8 -12.65 -1.05 2.89
CA TYR A 8 -13.34 0.21 2.60
C TYR A 8 -13.53 0.49 1.10
N GLY A 9 -12.85 -0.25 0.23
CA GLY A 9 -12.89 -0.05 -1.22
C GLY A 9 -13.92 -0.91 -1.94
N ASN A 10 -14.53 -1.86 -1.23
CA ASN A 10 -15.41 -2.91 -1.77
C ASN A 10 -14.81 -3.61 -2.99
N ASN A 11 -13.49 -3.81 -2.97
CA ASN A 11 -12.73 -4.41 -4.05
C ASN A 11 -11.61 -5.29 -3.47
N SER A 12 -10.95 -6.08 -4.31
CA SER A 12 -9.78 -6.87 -3.93
C SER A 12 -8.65 -6.66 -4.91
N PHE A 13 -7.42 -6.86 -4.46
CA PHE A 13 -6.24 -6.77 -5.30
C PHE A 13 -5.34 -7.98 -5.14
N ASN A 14 -4.52 -8.25 -6.16
CA ASN A 14 -3.55 -9.33 -6.13
C ASN A 14 -2.23 -8.85 -5.51
N SER A 15 -1.71 -9.60 -4.56
CA SER A 15 -0.43 -9.28 -3.93
C SER A 15 0.74 -9.33 -4.93
N ASP A 16 0.66 -10.13 -5.99
CA ASP A 16 1.66 -10.17 -7.07
C ASP A 16 1.71 -8.87 -7.89
N ASP A 17 0.57 -8.20 -8.10
CA ASP A 17 0.55 -6.90 -8.79
C ASP A 17 1.26 -5.84 -7.95
N LEU A 18 1.09 -5.92 -6.63
CA LEU A 18 1.83 -5.07 -5.71
C LEU A 18 3.35 -5.36 -5.77
N LYS A 19 3.76 -6.63 -5.82
CA LYS A 19 5.20 -6.99 -5.98
C LYS A 19 5.77 -6.41 -7.26
N LYS A 20 5.08 -6.57 -8.40
CA LYS A 20 5.48 -6.00 -9.69
C LYS A 20 5.58 -4.48 -9.61
N HIS A 21 4.64 -3.83 -8.94
CA HIS A 21 4.66 -2.38 -8.75
C HIS A 21 5.87 -1.91 -7.94
N ILE A 22 6.18 -2.60 -6.83
CA ILE A 22 7.35 -2.33 -5.99
C ILE A 22 8.64 -2.51 -6.79
N GLN A 23 8.76 -3.61 -7.54
CA GLN A 23 9.90 -3.86 -8.43
C GLN A 23 10.05 -2.79 -9.52
N ARG A 24 8.94 -2.34 -10.13
CA ARG A 24 8.95 -1.25 -11.12
C ARG A 24 9.44 0.08 -10.54
N MET A 25 9.22 0.33 -9.25
CA MET A 25 9.80 1.50 -8.57
C MET A 25 11.31 1.38 -8.32
N GLY A 26 11.92 0.21 -8.60
CA GLY A 26 13.32 -0.07 -8.28
C GLY A 26 13.57 -0.15 -6.77
N ARG A 27 12.55 -0.52 -5.99
CA ARG A 27 12.62 -0.65 -4.52
C ARG A 27 12.15 -2.03 -4.13
N ASN A 28 12.54 -2.46 -2.93
CA ASN A 28 12.05 -3.71 -2.34
C ASN A 28 11.03 -3.45 -1.23
N TYR A 29 10.60 -2.19 -1.06
CA TYR A 29 9.66 -1.80 -0.03
C TYR A 29 8.73 -0.67 -0.50
N ILE A 30 7.56 -0.62 0.11
CA ILE A 30 6.58 0.45 -0.04
C ILE A 30 6.06 0.86 1.34
N ILE A 31 5.88 2.16 1.53
CA ILE A 31 5.29 2.68 2.77
C ILE A 31 3.78 2.58 2.70
N GLN A 32 3.12 2.21 3.80
CA GLN A 32 1.66 2.17 3.90
C GLN A 32 1.09 3.56 3.59
N GLY A 33 1.58 4.57 4.31
CA GLY A 33 1.31 5.98 4.03
C GLY A 33 -0.17 6.38 4.07
N GLN A 34 -1.02 5.63 4.80
CA GLN A 34 -2.43 5.96 4.98
C GLN A 34 -2.61 7.38 5.53
N THR A 35 -3.48 8.15 4.88
CA THR A 35 -3.83 9.51 5.33
C THR A 35 -5.32 9.74 5.10
N ASN A 36 -6.03 10.30 6.07
CA ASN A 36 -7.43 10.67 5.89
C ASN A 36 -7.53 12.02 5.16
N CYS A 37 -7.23 12.02 3.86
CA CYS A 37 -7.30 13.18 2.99
C CYS A 37 -7.78 12.76 1.60
N ASN A 38 -8.17 13.75 0.80
CA ASN A 38 -8.48 13.54 -0.60
C ASN A 38 -7.26 13.04 -1.36
N ARG A 39 -7.49 12.29 -2.45
CA ARG A 39 -6.42 11.76 -3.29
C ARG A 39 -5.56 12.86 -3.89
N ALA A 40 -6.18 13.99 -4.24
CA ALA A 40 -5.52 15.16 -4.83
C ALA A 40 -4.56 15.86 -3.85
N GLU A 41 -4.84 15.80 -2.55
CA GLU A 41 -4.06 16.47 -1.50
C GLU A 41 -3.09 15.50 -0.79
N HIS A 42 -2.97 14.27 -1.29
CA HIS A 42 -2.24 13.24 -0.58
C HIS A 42 -0.72 13.52 -0.56
N PRO A 43 -0.11 13.74 0.63
CA PRO A 43 1.28 14.20 0.74
C PRO A 43 2.30 13.11 0.40
N LYS A 44 1.85 11.86 0.21
CA LYS A 44 2.69 10.70 -0.08
C LYS A 44 2.17 9.97 -1.32
N SER A 45 2.31 10.58 -2.48
CA SER A 45 1.84 10.04 -3.77
C SER A 45 2.38 8.64 -4.11
N ASN A 46 3.55 8.27 -3.58
CA ASN A 46 4.19 6.97 -3.80
C ASN A 46 3.96 5.96 -2.65
N SER A 47 2.89 6.12 -1.88
CA SER A 47 2.51 5.15 -0.83
C SER A 47 1.62 4.05 -1.37
N LEU A 48 1.53 2.95 -0.61
CA LEU A 48 0.60 1.87 -0.86
C LEU A 48 -0.85 2.39 -0.87
N ASP A 49 -1.18 3.34 0.01
CA ASP A 49 -2.51 3.94 0.06
C ASP A 49 -2.88 4.62 -1.25
N CYS A 50 -1.98 5.43 -1.83
CA CYS A 50 -2.21 6.06 -3.14
C CYS A 50 -2.34 5.04 -4.25
N TRP A 51 -1.45 4.03 -4.28
CA TRP A 51 -1.52 2.99 -5.30
C TRP A 51 -2.86 2.24 -5.26
N LEU A 52 -3.35 1.87 -4.06
CA LEU A 52 -4.65 1.22 -3.90
C LEU A 52 -5.80 2.14 -4.29
N ARG A 53 -5.74 3.43 -3.94
CA ARG A 53 -6.73 4.44 -4.35
C ARG A 53 -6.82 4.59 -5.86
N ASP A 54 -5.69 4.54 -6.56
CA ASP A 54 -5.63 4.74 -8.00
C ASP A 54 -6.06 3.52 -8.81
N ASN A 55 -5.81 2.31 -8.28
CA ASN A 55 -5.96 1.08 -9.07
C ASN A 55 -7.16 0.22 -8.65
N TYR A 56 -7.60 0.30 -7.39
CA TYR A 56 -8.59 -0.64 -6.86
C TYR A 56 -9.71 0.01 -6.03
N ALA A 57 -9.55 1.23 -5.54
CA ALA A 57 -10.61 1.89 -4.78
C ALA A 57 -11.76 2.32 -5.70
N GLN A 58 -12.99 2.00 -5.31
CA GLN A 58 -14.17 2.57 -5.96
C GLN A 58 -14.26 4.10 -5.74
N ASN A 59 -13.81 4.57 -4.58
CA ASN A 59 -13.66 6.00 -4.29
C ASN A 59 -12.19 6.31 -3.96
N PRO A 60 -11.49 7.09 -4.81
CA PRO A 60 -10.09 7.47 -4.60
C PRO A 60 -9.84 8.28 -3.32
N ASP A 61 -10.86 8.96 -2.78
CA ASP A 61 -10.73 9.76 -1.55
C ASP A 61 -10.84 8.90 -0.28
N THR A 62 -11.14 7.61 -0.42
CA THR A 62 -11.21 6.67 0.70
C THR A 62 -9.86 6.02 0.94
N LYS A 63 -9.37 6.07 2.18
CA LYS A 63 -8.16 5.32 2.60
C LYS A 63 -8.35 3.81 2.39
N GLN A 64 -7.34 3.15 1.83
CA GLN A 64 -7.37 1.73 1.51
C GLN A 64 -6.26 0.92 2.17
N ALA A 65 -5.07 1.50 2.36
CA ALA A 65 -3.93 0.80 2.97
C ALA A 65 -4.07 0.75 4.49
N VAL A 66 -5.11 0.10 5.00
CA VAL A 66 -5.34 -0.08 6.44
C VAL A 66 -4.55 -1.28 6.98
N ASN A 67 -4.49 -1.43 8.30
CA ASN A 67 -3.71 -2.49 8.94
C ASN A 67 -4.15 -3.89 8.46
N GLU A 68 -5.45 -4.12 8.28
CA GLU A 68 -5.98 -5.41 7.80
C GLU A 68 -5.43 -5.80 6.42
N VAL A 69 -5.20 -4.81 5.54
CA VAL A 69 -4.59 -5.02 4.22
C VAL A 69 -3.11 -5.39 4.36
N ILE A 70 -2.40 -4.74 5.28
CA ILE A 70 -1.00 -5.07 5.59
C ILE A 70 -0.89 -6.49 6.15
N ASP A 71 -1.74 -6.82 7.12
CA ASP A 71 -1.76 -8.14 7.75
C ASP A 71 -2.10 -9.22 6.73
N GLY A 72 -3.06 -8.97 5.83
CA GLY A 72 -3.37 -9.84 4.70
C GLY A 72 -2.15 -10.08 3.80
N LEU A 73 -1.41 -9.02 3.47
CA LEU A 73 -0.19 -9.12 2.67
C LEU A 73 0.91 -9.93 3.37
N VAL A 74 1.13 -9.70 4.66
CA VAL A 74 2.12 -10.45 5.45
C VAL A 74 1.72 -11.93 5.55
N ASN A 75 0.43 -12.22 5.76
CA ASN A 75 -0.11 -13.57 5.80
C ASN A 75 0.05 -14.34 4.48
N THR A 76 0.29 -13.67 3.35
CA THR A 76 0.63 -14.36 2.10
C THR A 76 2.01 -15.01 2.12
N GLY A 77 2.86 -14.67 3.10
CA GLY A 77 4.26 -15.11 3.19
C GLY A 77 5.19 -14.41 2.20
N GLY A 78 4.68 -13.51 1.35
CA GLY A 78 5.46 -12.77 0.36
C GLY A 78 5.91 -11.38 0.79
N PHE A 79 5.51 -10.93 1.98
CA PHE A 79 5.78 -9.60 2.49
C PHE A 79 6.12 -9.62 3.98
N GLU A 80 6.98 -8.70 4.39
CA GLU A 80 7.28 -8.44 5.80
C GLU A 80 6.92 -6.99 6.14
N GLU A 81 6.17 -6.78 7.22
CA GLU A 81 5.91 -5.44 7.73
C GLU A 81 7.13 -4.85 8.45
N GLY A 82 7.26 -3.52 8.40
CA GLY A 82 8.38 -2.83 9.02
C GLY A 82 8.25 -1.32 8.99
N LYS A 83 9.30 -0.64 9.49
CA LYS A 83 9.42 0.82 9.43
C LYS A 83 10.46 1.21 8.40
N PHE A 84 10.01 1.82 7.30
CA PHE A 84 10.86 2.21 6.18
C PHE A 84 10.95 3.73 6.07
N ARG A 85 12.04 4.21 5.47
CA ARG A 85 12.24 5.65 5.25
C ARG A 85 11.28 6.12 4.15
N CYS A 86 10.43 7.07 4.47
CA CYS A 86 9.58 7.71 3.48
C CYS A 86 10.47 8.53 2.52
N PRO A 87 10.36 8.33 1.19
CA PRO A 87 11.17 9.05 0.22
C PRO A 87 10.85 10.55 0.18
N ILE A 88 9.62 10.94 0.54
CA ILE A 88 9.15 12.33 0.45
C ILE A 88 9.44 13.08 1.75
N SER A 89 9.00 12.55 2.89
CA SER A 89 9.13 13.26 4.18
C SER A 89 10.42 12.93 4.94
N GLY A 90 11.20 11.94 4.50
CA GLY A 90 12.40 11.46 5.20
C GLY A 90 12.13 10.71 6.52
N ARG A 91 10.88 10.70 7.02
CA ARG A 91 10.48 10.07 8.28
C ARG A 91 10.35 8.55 8.14
N ARG A 92 10.62 7.82 9.23
CA ARG A 92 10.33 6.38 9.31
C ARG A 92 8.81 6.15 9.39
N CYS A 93 8.24 5.54 8.37
CA CYS A 93 6.81 5.24 8.26
C CYS A 93 6.58 3.73 8.26
N LYS A 94 5.42 3.28 8.75
CA LYS A 94 4.99 1.89 8.60
C LYS A 94 4.85 1.56 7.11
N GLY A 95 5.24 0.36 6.74
CA GLY A 95 5.19 -0.15 5.38
C GLY A 95 5.48 -1.64 5.34
N ILE A 96 5.70 -2.14 4.15
CA ILE A 96 6.02 -3.54 3.86
C ILE A 96 7.18 -3.63 2.89
N LYS A 97 7.97 -4.69 3.02
CA LYS A 97 8.98 -5.08 2.03
C LYS A 97 8.63 -6.43 1.42
N THR A 98 8.99 -6.60 0.16
CA THR A 98 8.92 -7.89 -0.52
C THR A 98 10.07 -8.77 -0.03
N VAL A 99 9.77 -10.01 0.32
CA VAL A 99 10.75 -11.08 0.60
C VAL A 99 10.96 -11.97 -0.61
#